data_AF-A0A976FP00-F1
#
_entry.id   AF-A0A976FP00-F1
#
_cell.length_a   1.000
_cell.length_b   1.000
_cell.length_c   1.000
_cell.angle_alpha   90.00
_cell.angle_beta   90.00
_cell.angle_gamma   90.00
#
_symmetry.space_group_name_H-M   'P 1'
#
loop_
_entity.id
_entity.type
_entity.pdbx_description
1 polymer ?
#
loop_
_entity_poly.entity_id
_entity_poly.type
_entity_poly.pdbx_seq_one_letter_code
_entity_poly.pdbx_strand_id
1 'polypeptide(L)'
;MTEIPQLLLNGPELFVKFLRHTLDDAMFVLHLMHKLEIVPLSKQLANLCGYLWTRTLEGNKRAEQIEYLLLHEFTRSKHKFIVPEKYKTRHEADKSSTKREASYAGGMVFAPKKGLTTTLSCCSIHEFEYNICFTTVERQITKDATGGSLKRKKTTISAIEDKEALNGKDATFEGAAFSDDSEIPSLPSSASKPGILPAVIKRLLDSRKQVKQQLQIELQAGNVEKAALLDVRQRAIKLTANSMYGCLGFRYSRLYAKPIAALITSTGRQTLQRAKEVAEHECGYDVIYGDTDSIMVDSRTENLDEAKRIGSDIQAQCNKHFKLLELEVDAIFKRLLLLNKKKYAALVLKEQPQCEPLFEKEVKGLDLVRRDWCALSKAVGNAILDFILSGNSREEVVESIHEHLQQVAERMRSNIEPLEQYVITKSLNKQPEQYPDRAKQYHVQVALALRSMGKPVGAGTHIPYVLCKEEEPGSKRRAYDPDEVQRANGKLSIDIEWYLESQIHPPKHRVLN
;
A
#
# COMPACT_ATOMS: atom_id res chain seq x y z
N MET A 1 -16.42 -29.52 -10.29
CA MET A 1 -15.80 -30.49 -11.22
C MET A 1 -16.75 -31.61 -11.67
N THR A 2 -18.05 -31.53 -11.36
CA THR A 2 -19.03 -32.59 -11.63
C THR A 2 -19.63 -32.58 -13.05
N GLU A 3 -19.48 -31.48 -13.80
CA GLU A 3 -20.12 -31.33 -15.12
C GLU A 3 -19.20 -31.70 -16.30
N ILE A 4 -17.88 -31.77 -16.09
CA ILE A 4 -16.92 -32.08 -17.17
C ILE A 4 -17.20 -33.46 -17.80
N PRO A 5 -17.43 -34.55 -17.02
CA PRO A 5 -17.75 -35.84 -17.62
C PRO A 5 -19.04 -35.81 -18.45
N GLN A 6 -20.04 -35.04 -18.04
CA GLN A 6 -21.30 -34.91 -18.79
C GLN A 6 -21.11 -34.11 -20.09
N LEU A 7 -20.30 -33.05 -20.06
CA LEU A 7 -19.95 -32.27 -21.26
C LEU A 7 -19.22 -33.10 -22.33
N LEU A 8 -18.41 -34.09 -21.91
CA LEU A 8 -17.71 -35.00 -22.82
C LEU A 8 -18.62 -36.07 -23.44
N LEU A 9 -19.71 -36.44 -22.75
CA LEU A 9 -20.62 -37.51 -23.17
C LEU A 9 -21.81 -37.01 -24.02
N ASN A 10 -22.18 -35.73 -23.91
CA ASN A 10 -23.40 -35.17 -24.52
C ASN A 10 -23.25 -34.69 -25.98
N GLY A 11 -22.25 -35.20 -26.72
CA GLY A 11 -22.12 -34.99 -28.17
C GLY A 11 -21.03 -33.99 -28.61
N PRO A 12 -20.74 -33.92 -29.93
CA PRO A 12 -19.57 -33.21 -30.47
C PRO A 12 -19.63 -31.69 -30.27
N GLU A 13 -20.82 -31.08 -30.26
CA GLU A 13 -20.96 -29.63 -30.10
C GLU A 13 -20.52 -29.13 -28.72
N LEU A 14 -20.92 -29.83 -27.65
CA LEU A 14 -20.52 -29.51 -26.28
C LEU A 14 -19.03 -29.74 -26.07
N PHE A 15 -18.47 -30.77 -26.70
CA PHE A 15 -17.03 -31.03 -26.70
C PHE A 15 -16.25 -29.89 -27.38
N VAL A 16 -16.68 -29.44 -28.57
CA VAL A 16 -16.07 -28.29 -29.26
C VAL A 16 -16.19 -27.01 -28.42
N LYS A 17 -17.34 -26.79 -27.76
CA LYS A 17 -17.52 -25.65 -26.85
C LYS A 17 -16.56 -25.71 -25.65
N PHE A 18 -16.35 -26.90 -25.08
CA PHE A 18 -15.35 -27.09 -24.02
C PHE A 18 -13.93 -26.79 -24.50
N LEU A 19 -13.53 -27.28 -25.68
CA LEU A 19 -12.23 -26.95 -26.27
C LEU A 19 -12.06 -25.45 -26.49
N ARG A 20 -13.09 -24.77 -27.03
CA ARG A 20 -13.07 -23.31 -27.19
C ARG A 20 -12.90 -22.59 -25.85
N HIS A 21 -13.64 -23.00 -24.82
CA HIS A 21 -13.47 -22.43 -23.48
C HIS A 21 -12.02 -22.56 -22.97
N THR A 22 -11.38 -23.73 -23.15
CA THR A 22 -9.98 -23.90 -22.73
C THR A 22 -9.01 -23.05 -23.56
N LEU A 23 -9.29 -22.83 -24.85
CA LEU A 23 -8.51 -21.95 -25.70
C LEU A 23 -8.69 -20.48 -25.27
N ASP A 24 -9.93 -20.06 -25.01
CA ASP A 24 -10.27 -18.72 -24.55
C ASP A 24 -9.56 -18.43 -23.21
N ASP A 25 -9.55 -19.37 -22.26
CA ASP A 25 -8.79 -19.25 -21.01
C ASP A 25 -7.30 -19.04 -21.24
N ALA A 26 -6.68 -19.82 -22.14
CA ALA A 26 -5.28 -19.64 -22.51
C ALA A 26 -5.02 -18.26 -23.14
N MET A 27 -5.92 -17.81 -24.02
CA MET A 27 -5.87 -16.48 -24.61
C MET A 27 -6.05 -15.38 -23.56
N PHE A 28 -6.97 -15.52 -22.60
CA PHE A 28 -7.16 -14.54 -21.54
C PHE A 28 -5.93 -14.42 -20.65
N VAL A 29 -5.28 -15.54 -20.29
CA VAL A 29 -4.01 -15.53 -19.56
C VAL A 29 -2.93 -14.78 -20.35
N LEU A 30 -2.83 -15.04 -21.66
CA LEU A 30 -1.88 -14.36 -22.53
C LEU A 30 -2.15 -12.85 -22.62
N HIS A 31 -3.40 -12.44 -22.84
CA HIS A 31 -3.78 -11.02 -22.90
C HIS A 31 -3.54 -10.31 -21.57
N LEU A 32 -3.84 -10.97 -20.45
CA LEU A 32 -3.57 -10.42 -19.11
C LEU A 32 -2.07 -10.22 -18.88
N MET A 33 -1.24 -11.17 -19.31
CA MET A 33 0.22 -11.06 -19.23
C MET A 33 0.75 -9.86 -20.01
N HIS A 34 0.22 -9.61 -21.21
CA HIS A 34 0.57 -8.44 -22.03
C HIS A 34 0.08 -7.14 -21.41
N LYS A 35 -1.20 -7.08 -21.00
CA LYS A 35 -1.81 -5.88 -20.40
C LYS A 35 -1.12 -5.45 -19.11
N LEU A 36 -0.66 -6.40 -18.31
CA LEU A 36 0.09 -6.13 -17.07
C LEU A 36 1.61 -6.01 -17.29
N GLU A 37 2.08 -6.19 -18.53
CA GLU A 37 3.48 -6.06 -18.93
C GLU A 37 4.42 -6.93 -18.07
N ILE A 38 3.97 -8.13 -17.71
CA ILE A 38 4.67 -8.99 -16.73
C ILE A 38 6.07 -9.37 -17.21
N VAL A 39 6.18 -9.78 -18.48
CA VAL A 39 7.44 -10.22 -19.10
C VAL A 39 8.47 -9.07 -19.18
N PRO A 40 8.17 -7.90 -19.79
CA PRO A 40 9.14 -6.82 -19.85
C PRO A 40 9.47 -6.26 -18.46
N LEU A 41 8.50 -6.12 -17.55
CA LEU A 41 8.76 -5.62 -16.20
C LEU A 41 9.68 -6.55 -15.40
N SER A 42 9.38 -7.85 -15.39
CA SER A 42 10.19 -8.85 -14.69
C SER A 42 11.61 -8.94 -15.26
N LYS A 43 11.77 -8.81 -16.58
CA LYS A 43 13.09 -8.75 -17.21
C LYS A 43 13.88 -7.53 -16.76
N GLN A 44 13.25 -6.35 -16.72
CA GLN A 44 13.91 -5.13 -16.23
C GLN A 44 14.32 -5.26 -14.76
N LEU A 45 13.47 -5.82 -13.90
CA LEU A 45 13.80 -6.08 -12.50
C LEU A 45 14.98 -7.05 -12.35
N ALA A 46 14.97 -8.15 -13.10
CA ALA A 46 16.05 -9.14 -13.09
C ALA A 46 17.39 -8.52 -13.55
N ASN A 47 17.37 -7.73 -14.62
CA ASN A 47 18.55 -7.04 -15.13
C ASN A 47 19.09 -5.99 -14.15
N LEU A 48 18.21 -5.18 -13.55
CA LEU A 48 18.58 -4.17 -12.57
C LEU A 48 19.24 -4.79 -11.34
N CYS A 49 18.70 -5.90 -10.86
CA CYS A 49 19.17 -6.55 -9.63
C CYS A 49 20.30 -7.56 -9.87
N GLY A 50 20.58 -7.93 -11.12
CA GLY A 50 21.47 -9.03 -11.46
C GLY A 50 20.99 -10.37 -10.89
N TYR A 51 19.68 -10.63 -10.99
CA TYR A 51 19.02 -11.81 -10.42
C TYR A 51 18.47 -12.76 -11.49
N LEU A 52 18.19 -14.01 -11.10
CA LEU A 52 17.60 -15.00 -12.00
C LEU A 52 16.20 -14.56 -12.44
N TRP A 53 15.98 -14.50 -13.76
CA TRP A 53 14.71 -14.07 -14.31
C TRP A 53 13.57 -15.03 -13.94
N THR A 54 13.81 -16.34 -13.98
CA THR A 54 12.85 -17.37 -13.58
C THR A 54 12.34 -17.15 -12.14
N ARG A 55 13.25 -16.90 -11.19
CA ARG A 55 12.90 -16.59 -9.79
C ARG A 55 12.24 -15.23 -9.61
N THR A 56 12.44 -14.31 -10.54
CA THR A 56 11.75 -13.00 -10.54
C THR A 56 10.27 -13.15 -10.87
N LEU A 57 9.90 -14.18 -11.66
CA LEU A 57 8.51 -14.50 -12.03
C LEU A 57 7.72 -15.22 -10.93
N GLU A 58 8.38 -15.93 -10.01
CA GLU A 58 7.72 -16.71 -8.94
C GLU A 58 6.94 -15.88 -7.88
N GLY A 59 7.03 -14.54 -7.94
CA GLY A 59 6.36 -13.63 -7.01
C GLY A 59 6.96 -13.64 -5.59
N ASN A 60 6.69 -12.59 -4.80
CA ASN A 60 7.16 -12.46 -3.40
C ASN A 60 8.69 -12.60 -3.17
N LYS A 61 9.52 -12.41 -4.21
CA LYS A 61 10.99 -12.51 -4.14
C LYS A 61 11.72 -11.15 -4.10
N ARG A 62 11.03 -10.07 -3.76
CA ARG A 62 11.62 -8.71 -3.76
C ARG A 62 12.84 -8.58 -2.85
N ALA A 63 12.80 -9.18 -1.65
CA ALA A 63 13.95 -9.17 -0.75
C ALA A 63 15.17 -9.89 -1.36
N GLU A 64 14.96 -11.01 -2.04
CA GLU A 64 16.04 -11.75 -2.72
C GLU A 64 16.61 -10.94 -3.90
N GLN A 65 15.76 -10.20 -4.65
CA GLN A 65 16.23 -9.32 -5.73
C GLN A 65 17.16 -8.22 -5.19
N ILE A 66 16.76 -7.52 -4.12
CA ILE A 66 17.58 -6.47 -3.50
C ILE A 66 18.85 -7.07 -2.87
N GLU A 67 18.77 -8.27 -2.28
CA GLU A 67 19.95 -8.98 -1.79
C GLU A 67 20.98 -9.12 -2.92
N TYR A 68 20.60 -9.65 -4.08
CA TYR A 68 21.54 -9.82 -5.21
C TYR A 68 22.10 -8.50 -5.71
N LEU A 69 21.27 -7.46 -5.82
CA LEU A 69 21.73 -6.13 -6.19
C LEU A 69 22.85 -5.65 -5.27
N LEU A 70 22.63 -5.73 -3.96
CA LEU A 70 23.62 -5.28 -2.98
C LEU A 70 24.86 -6.19 -2.98
N LEU A 71 24.72 -7.50 -3.13
CA LEU A 71 25.84 -8.43 -3.23
C LEU A 71 26.76 -8.09 -4.43
N HIS A 72 26.18 -7.80 -5.60
CA HIS A 72 26.94 -7.37 -6.77
C HIS A 72 27.69 -6.06 -6.49
N GLU A 73 27.04 -5.11 -5.83
CA GLU A 73 27.63 -3.80 -5.51
C GLU A 73 28.76 -3.90 -4.48
N PHE A 74 28.59 -4.71 -3.43
CA PHE A 74 29.65 -4.99 -2.46
C PHE A 74 30.84 -5.71 -3.11
N THR A 75 30.57 -6.67 -3.99
CA THR A 75 31.61 -7.45 -4.70
C THR A 75 32.36 -6.60 -5.71
N ARG A 76 31.67 -5.73 -6.46
CA ARG A 76 32.26 -4.83 -7.46
C ARG A 76 33.02 -3.66 -6.82
N SER A 77 32.72 -3.34 -5.57
CA SER A 77 33.38 -2.24 -4.87
C SER A 77 34.91 -2.47 -4.81
N LYS A 78 35.67 -1.38 -4.92
CA LYS A 78 37.15 -1.42 -4.83
C LYS A 78 37.64 -1.93 -3.47
N HIS A 79 36.80 -1.84 -2.44
CA HIS A 79 37.14 -2.16 -1.06
C HIS A 79 36.99 -3.65 -0.70
N LYS A 80 36.64 -4.53 -1.66
CA LYS A 80 36.57 -6.00 -1.50
C LYS A 80 35.89 -6.43 -0.19
N PHE A 81 34.63 -6.03 -0.01
CA PHE A 81 33.87 -6.38 1.19
C PHE A 81 33.59 -7.88 1.27
N ILE A 82 33.65 -8.43 2.50
CA ILE A 82 33.09 -9.74 2.81
C ILE A 82 31.59 -9.55 3.06
N VAL A 83 30.78 -10.31 2.35
CA VAL A 83 29.32 -10.29 2.48
C VAL A 83 28.87 -11.36 3.50
N PRO A 84 27.79 -11.13 4.27
CA PRO A 84 27.27 -12.10 5.23
C PRO A 84 26.95 -13.45 4.56
N GLU A 85 26.99 -14.57 5.27
CA GLU A 85 26.52 -15.84 4.72
C GLU A 85 24.99 -15.89 4.62
N LYS A 86 24.46 -16.75 3.75
CA LYS A 86 23.02 -16.97 3.66
C LYS A 86 22.57 -17.88 4.80
N TYR A 87 21.54 -17.48 5.53
CA TYR A 87 20.93 -18.32 6.58
C TYR A 87 20.45 -19.65 6.01
N LYS A 88 20.75 -20.77 6.69
CA LYS A 88 20.42 -22.12 6.19
C LYS A 88 18.97 -22.51 6.53
N THR A 89 18.42 -22.03 7.64
CA THR A 89 17.02 -22.29 8.04
C THR A 89 16.34 -21.06 8.62
N ARG A 90 15.00 -20.96 8.47
CA ARG A 90 14.20 -19.90 9.13
C ARG A 90 14.34 -19.92 10.66
N HIS A 91 14.58 -21.10 11.24
CA HIS A 91 14.78 -21.26 12.68
C HIS A 91 16.04 -20.57 13.22
N GLU A 92 17.11 -20.44 12.42
CA GLU A 92 18.29 -19.65 12.82
C GLU A 92 17.97 -18.15 12.92
N ALA A 93 17.09 -17.64 12.07
CA ALA A 93 16.61 -16.26 12.14
C ALA A 93 15.61 -16.04 13.30
N ASP A 94 14.89 -17.08 13.73
CA ASP A 94 13.91 -17.02 14.83
C ASP A 94 14.54 -17.04 16.23
N LYS A 95 15.78 -17.54 16.39
CA LYS A 95 16.51 -17.54 17.67
C LYS A 95 16.73 -16.14 18.27
N SER A 96 16.52 -15.06 17.49
CA SER A 96 16.81 -13.67 17.88
C SER A 96 15.62 -12.82 18.38
N SER A 97 14.40 -13.36 18.58
CA SER A 97 13.26 -12.72 19.31
C SER A 97 11.91 -13.34 18.96
N THR A 98 10.95 -13.29 19.90
CA THR A 98 9.68 -14.04 19.89
C THR A 98 8.41 -13.26 19.49
N LYS A 99 8.49 -12.05 18.90
CA LYS A 99 7.28 -11.29 18.52
C LYS A 99 7.25 -10.82 17.06
N ARG A 100 6.06 -10.93 16.44
CA ARG A 100 5.69 -10.40 15.11
C ARG A 100 5.27 -8.92 15.15
N GLU A 101 5.63 -8.18 16.20
CA GLU A 101 5.34 -6.75 16.32
C GLU A 101 6.34 -5.93 15.48
N ALA A 102 5.97 -4.70 15.11
CA ALA A 102 6.85 -3.80 14.38
C ALA A 102 8.12 -3.56 15.21
N SER A 103 9.27 -3.98 14.68
CA SER A 103 10.52 -3.99 15.45
C SER A 103 11.13 -2.60 15.65
N TYR A 104 10.63 -1.56 14.98
CA TYR A 104 11.08 -0.16 15.09
C TYR A 104 9.97 0.80 14.59
N ALA A 105 10.06 2.09 14.95
CA ALA A 105 9.09 3.11 14.55
C ALA A 105 9.12 3.40 13.04
N GLY A 106 7.97 3.38 12.37
CA GLY A 106 7.85 3.62 10.93
C GLY A 106 7.84 5.10 10.52
N GLY A 107 7.32 5.37 9.32
CA GLY A 107 7.05 6.74 8.85
C GLY A 107 6.01 7.47 9.71
N MET A 108 6.09 8.79 9.74
CA MET A 108 5.15 9.63 10.47
C MET A 108 3.96 10.01 9.59
N VAL A 109 2.77 10.13 10.20
CA VAL A 109 1.56 10.62 9.56
C VAL A 109 0.93 11.67 10.47
N PHE A 110 0.83 12.90 9.97
CA PHE A 110 0.21 13.99 10.73
C PHE A 110 -1.27 13.71 10.99
N ALA A 111 -1.80 14.29 12.06
CA ALA A 111 -3.24 14.32 12.26
C ALA A 111 -3.86 15.19 11.15
N PRO A 112 -4.82 14.67 10.38
CA PRO A 112 -5.47 15.46 9.34
C PRO A 112 -6.33 16.57 9.95
N LYS A 113 -6.29 17.78 9.38
CA LYS A 113 -7.35 18.77 9.56
C LYS A 113 -8.56 18.28 8.75
N LYS A 114 -9.48 17.57 9.42
CA LYS A 114 -10.62 16.90 8.77
C LYS A 114 -11.58 17.92 8.17
N GLY A 115 -12.12 17.60 7.00
CA GLY A 115 -13.11 18.44 6.33
C GLY A 115 -12.98 18.43 4.81
N LEU A 116 -13.80 19.27 4.18
CA LEU A 116 -13.74 19.57 2.76
C LEU A 116 -12.92 20.85 2.58
N THR A 117 -11.84 20.79 1.79
CA THR A 117 -10.98 21.93 1.49
C THR A 117 -10.91 22.16 -0.03
N THR A 118 -10.86 23.42 -0.43
CA THR A 118 -10.71 23.86 -1.82
C THR A 118 -9.24 24.14 -2.11
N THR A 119 -8.78 23.63 -3.25
CA THR A 119 -7.45 23.82 -3.84
C THR A 119 -6.23 23.55 -2.95
N LEU A 120 -5.51 22.47 -3.24
CA LEU A 120 -4.29 22.13 -2.52
C LEU A 120 -3.13 21.80 -3.44
N SER A 121 -1.92 22.11 -2.98
CA SER A 121 -0.69 21.56 -3.53
C SER A 121 -0.18 20.42 -2.65
N CYS A 122 0.06 19.26 -3.24
CA CYS A 122 0.71 18.12 -2.59
C CYS A 122 2.18 18.09 -3.00
N CYS A 123 3.08 18.27 -2.03
CA CYS A 123 4.51 18.14 -2.26
C CYS A 123 5.00 16.78 -1.74
N SER A 124 5.73 16.04 -2.56
CA SER A 124 6.32 14.75 -2.23
C SER A 124 7.82 14.89 -2.07
N ILE A 125 8.37 14.26 -1.05
CA ILE A 125 9.78 14.22 -0.68
C ILE A 125 10.45 13.07 -1.43
N HIS A 126 11.52 13.37 -2.13
CA HIS A 126 12.38 12.37 -2.76
C HIS A 126 13.79 12.48 -2.21
N GLU A 127 14.47 11.33 -2.11
CA GLU A 127 15.91 11.15 -1.80
C GLU A 127 16.36 10.93 -0.34
N PHE A 128 17.60 10.46 -0.20
CA PHE A 128 18.29 10.15 1.05
C PHE A 128 19.45 11.14 1.25
N GLU A 129 19.35 12.00 2.27
CA GLU A 129 20.31 13.09 2.46
C GLU A 129 21.56 12.71 3.26
N TYR A 130 21.46 11.75 4.19
CA TYR A 130 22.42 11.63 5.29
C TYR A 130 23.50 10.54 5.16
N ASN A 131 23.89 10.14 3.95
CA ASN A 131 24.92 9.12 3.68
C ASN A 131 24.78 7.82 4.54
N ILE A 132 23.54 7.40 4.82
CA ILE A 132 23.24 6.27 5.70
C ILE A 132 23.61 4.95 5.00
N CYS A 133 24.55 4.18 5.56
CA CYS A 133 25.04 2.94 4.97
C CYS A 133 25.57 1.98 6.04
N PHE A 134 25.70 0.69 5.68
CA PHE A 134 26.41 -0.32 6.45
C PHE A 134 27.84 0.07 6.84
N THR A 135 28.49 0.92 6.04
CA THR A 135 29.90 1.31 6.16
C THR A 135 30.12 2.66 6.81
N THR A 136 29.05 3.44 7.03
CA THR A 136 29.13 4.82 7.52
C THR A 136 28.49 4.98 8.89
N VAL A 137 27.47 4.18 9.20
CA VAL A 137 26.78 4.18 10.48
C VAL A 137 27.45 3.20 11.43
N GLU A 138 28.02 3.72 12.51
CA GLU A 138 28.49 2.91 13.63
C GLU A 138 27.30 2.29 14.37
N ARG A 139 27.36 0.97 14.56
CA ARG A 139 26.29 0.20 15.22
C ARG A 139 26.88 -0.88 16.09
N GLN A 140 26.25 -1.12 17.23
CA GLN A 140 26.61 -2.27 18.06
C GLN A 140 26.14 -3.54 17.33
N ILE A 141 27.10 -4.40 16.95
CA ILE A 141 26.79 -5.73 16.46
C ILE A 141 26.41 -6.54 17.70
N THR A 142 25.13 -6.89 17.85
CA THR A 142 24.67 -7.76 18.93
C THR A 142 25.52 -9.03 18.95
N LYS A 143 26.03 -9.40 20.13
CA LYS A 143 26.97 -10.53 20.33
C LYS A 143 26.37 -11.91 20.03
N ASP A 144 25.11 -11.98 19.59
CA ASP A 144 24.39 -13.25 19.43
C ASP A 144 24.77 -14.04 18.18
N ALA A 145 25.60 -13.47 17.29
CA ALA A 145 26.03 -14.12 16.06
C ALA A 145 27.42 -14.79 16.13
N THR A 146 28.17 -14.63 17.22
CA THR A 146 29.46 -15.30 17.40
C THR A 146 29.52 -16.00 18.75
N GLY A 147 29.40 -17.33 18.73
CA GLY A 147 29.89 -18.18 19.81
C GLY A 147 31.39 -17.98 19.95
N GLY A 148 31.79 -17.00 20.76
CA GLY A 148 33.19 -16.59 20.89
C GLY A 148 33.35 -15.60 22.03
N SER A 149 33.57 -16.14 23.22
CA SER A 149 33.82 -15.37 24.44
C SER A 149 35.09 -14.51 24.29
N LEU A 150 34.93 -13.19 24.20
CA LEU A 150 36.00 -12.23 24.48
C LEU A 150 35.52 -11.31 25.60
N LYS A 151 35.89 -11.70 26.82
CA LYS A 151 35.75 -10.90 28.04
C LYS A 151 36.59 -9.63 27.90
N ARG A 152 35.95 -8.47 27.87
CA ARG A 152 36.60 -7.19 28.14
C ARG A 152 36.14 -6.75 29.53
N LYS A 153 37.08 -6.69 30.48
CA LYS A 153 36.88 -6.31 31.88
C LYS A 153 36.10 -4.98 31.96
N LYS A 154 34.96 -5.00 32.66
CA LYS A 154 34.30 -3.81 33.18
C LYS A 154 35.05 -3.39 34.44
N THR A 155 35.55 -2.15 34.46
CA THR A 155 35.93 -1.47 35.70
C THR A 155 34.65 -0.92 36.31
N THR A 156 34.42 -1.32 37.55
CA THR A 156 33.31 -0.97 38.44
C THR A 156 33.21 0.53 38.68
N ILE A 157 32.02 1.12 38.55
CA ILE A 157 31.56 2.17 39.45
C ILE A 157 30.11 1.83 39.83
N SER A 158 29.90 1.84 41.14
CA SER A 158 28.78 1.34 41.92
C SER A 158 27.72 2.41 42.22
N ALA A 159 26.48 1.92 42.42
CA ALA A 159 25.37 2.50 43.20
C ALA A 159 24.76 3.82 42.65
N ILE A 160 23.45 4.07 42.72
CA ILE A 160 22.49 3.82 43.81
C ILE A 160 21.11 3.50 43.19
N GLU A 161 20.45 2.49 43.75
CA GLU A 161 19.04 2.16 43.58
C GLU A 161 18.20 3.11 44.44
N ASP A 162 17.04 3.55 43.97
CA ASP A 162 15.86 3.71 44.83
C ASP A 162 14.59 3.56 44.00
N LYS A 163 13.76 2.60 44.41
CA LYS A 163 12.40 2.36 43.96
C LYS A 163 11.48 2.87 45.05
N GLU A 164 10.53 3.73 44.73
CA GLU A 164 9.26 3.80 45.47
C GLU A 164 8.08 3.90 44.50
N ALA A 165 7.07 3.10 44.83
CA ALA A 165 5.84 2.91 44.10
C ALA A 165 4.75 3.81 44.70
N LEU A 166 3.95 4.46 43.84
CA LEU A 166 2.64 4.98 44.20
C LEU A 166 1.64 4.64 43.10
N ASN A 167 0.58 3.98 43.55
CA ASN A 167 -0.52 3.42 42.79
C ASN A 167 -1.63 4.49 42.63
N GLY A 168 -2.18 4.67 41.44
CA GLY A 168 -3.29 5.59 41.20
C GLY A 168 -3.88 5.41 39.80
N LYS A 169 -5.10 4.89 39.73
CA LYS A 169 -5.92 4.77 38.50
C LYS A 169 -6.42 6.14 38.07
N ASP A 170 -6.26 6.49 36.79
CA ASP A 170 -7.35 6.91 35.90
C ASP A 170 -6.83 7.26 34.50
N ALA A 171 -7.76 7.22 33.55
CA ALA A 171 -7.58 7.07 32.12
C ALA A 171 -7.02 8.31 31.37
N THR A 172 -6.09 8.05 30.45
CA THR A 172 -6.02 8.60 29.07
C THR A 172 -4.87 7.91 28.34
N PHE A 173 -5.18 7.11 27.32
CA PHE A 173 -4.16 6.42 26.51
C PHE A 173 -3.80 7.31 25.30
N GLU A 174 -3.04 8.37 25.56
CA GLU A 174 -2.31 9.10 24.52
C GLU A 174 -0.94 8.44 24.30
N GLY A 175 -0.62 8.19 23.02
CA GLY A 175 0.74 7.86 22.58
C GLY A 175 1.31 6.57 23.17
N ALA A 176 1.19 5.46 22.44
CA ALA A 176 2.14 4.36 22.63
C ALA A 176 3.54 4.91 22.28
N ALA A 177 4.26 5.41 23.30
CA ALA A 177 5.67 5.68 23.24
C ALA A 177 6.35 4.34 22.92
N PHE A 178 6.84 4.21 21.69
CA PHE A 178 7.70 3.10 21.32
C PHE A 178 8.95 3.19 22.20
N SER A 179 9.09 2.24 23.12
CA SER A 179 10.20 2.16 24.08
C SER A 179 11.53 1.71 23.43
N ASP A 180 11.83 2.14 22.21
CA ASP A 180 12.99 1.65 21.45
C ASP A 180 13.74 2.75 20.66
N ASP A 181 13.35 4.02 20.79
CA ASP A 181 14.11 5.14 20.21
C ASP A 181 15.49 5.33 20.89
N SER A 182 15.76 4.62 22.01
CA SER A 182 17.05 4.63 22.71
C SER A 182 18.18 3.89 21.99
N GLU A 183 17.91 3.14 20.91
CA GLU A 183 18.91 2.40 20.13
C GLU A 183 19.11 2.94 18.70
N ILE A 184 18.65 4.15 18.39
CA ILE A 184 18.89 4.76 17.08
C ILE A 184 20.34 5.28 17.01
N PRO A 185 21.17 4.80 16.06
CA PRO A 185 22.54 5.26 15.92
C PRO A 185 22.59 6.70 15.41
N SER A 186 23.66 7.43 15.75
CA SER A 186 23.85 8.80 15.27
C SER A 186 24.09 8.85 13.75
N LEU A 187 23.73 9.98 13.14
CA LEU A 187 24.04 10.24 11.74
C LEU A 187 25.57 10.20 11.49
N PRO A 188 26.01 9.69 10.34
CA PRO A 188 27.41 9.71 9.98
C PRO A 188 27.89 11.15 9.72
N SER A 189 29.19 11.40 9.94
CA SER A 189 29.79 12.70 9.63
C SER A 189 29.65 13.05 8.15
N SER A 190 29.34 14.33 7.87
CA SER A 190 29.24 14.87 6.51
C SER A 190 30.56 14.82 5.72
N ALA A 191 31.70 14.66 6.41
CA ALA A 191 33.01 14.50 5.79
C ALA A 191 33.32 13.05 5.37
N SER A 192 32.44 12.09 5.69
CA SER A 192 32.64 10.68 5.34
C SER A 192 32.51 10.43 3.83
N LYS A 193 33.27 9.46 3.31
CA LYS A 193 33.12 9.02 1.92
C LYS A 193 31.72 8.45 1.70
N PRO A 194 31.10 8.65 0.51
CA PRO A 194 29.80 8.08 0.20
C PRO A 194 29.80 6.56 0.39
N GLY A 195 28.85 6.05 1.17
CA GLY A 195 28.65 4.63 1.37
C GLY A 195 28.08 3.95 0.11
N ILE A 196 28.19 2.63 0.05
CA ILE A 196 27.65 1.84 -1.07
C ILE A 196 26.14 2.05 -1.22
N LEU A 197 25.39 1.98 -0.13
CA LEU A 197 23.92 2.07 -0.18
C LEU A 197 23.44 3.41 -0.77
N PRO A 198 23.89 4.59 -0.27
CA PRO A 198 23.58 5.89 -0.88
C PRO A 198 24.03 5.99 -2.35
N ALA A 199 25.20 5.46 -2.69
CA ALA A 199 25.70 5.50 -4.07
C ALA A 199 24.85 4.67 -5.05
N VAL A 200 24.33 3.52 -4.60
CA VAL A 200 23.42 2.69 -5.41
C VAL A 200 22.08 3.40 -5.58
N ILE A 201 21.51 3.93 -4.49
CA ILE A 201 20.23 4.66 -4.54
C ILE A 201 20.35 5.88 -5.46
N LYS A 202 21.40 6.69 -5.31
CA LYS A 202 21.65 7.85 -6.16
C LYS A 202 21.69 7.46 -7.64
N ARG A 203 22.43 6.42 -8.01
CA ARG A 203 22.49 5.93 -9.39
C ARG A 203 21.14 5.46 -9.91
N LEU A 204 20.33 4.80 -9.08
CA LEU A 204 18.96 4.41 -9.46
C LEU A 204 18.08 5.64 -9.70
N LEU A 205 18.13 6.64 -8.81
CA LEU A 205 17.35 7.87 -8.95
C LEU A 205 17.78 8.70 -10.16
N ASP A 206 19.08 8.91 -10.36
CA ASP A 206 19.65 9.58 -11.53
C ASP A 206 19.23 8.88 -12.82
N SER A 207 19.35 7.55 -12.86
CA SER A 207 18.90 6.75 -14.01
C SER A 207 17.39 6.88 -14.23
N ARG A 208 16.58 6.95 -13.18
CA ARG A 208 15.14 7.15 -13.29
C ARG A 208 14.80 8.53 -13.85
N LYS A 209 15.51 9.59 -13.41
CA LYS A 209 15.36 10.97 -13.90
C LYS A 209 15.62 11.04 -15.40
N GLN A 210 16.73 10.44 -15.85
CA GLN A 210 17.07 10.34 -17.28
C GLN A 210 16.01 9.57 -18.09
N VAL A 211 15.52 8.43 -17.57
CA VAL A 211 14.49 7.64 -18.26
C VAL A 211 13.16 8.40 -18.34
N LYS A 212 12.77 9.17 -17.30
CA LYS A 212 11.56 10.03 -17.35
C LYS A 212 11.70 11.15 -18.39
N GLN A 213 12.87 11.77 -18.49
CA GLN A 213 13.14 12.79 -19.52
C GLN A 213 13.04 12.20 -20.93
N GLN A 214 13.67 11.03 -21.15
CA GLN A 214 13.55 10.32 -22.42
C GLN A 214 12.11 9.93 -22.73
N LEU A 215 11.36 9.45 -21.74
CA LEU A 215 9.94 9.11 -21.90
C LEU A 215 9.14 10.30 -22.40
N GLN A 216 9.33 11.49 -21.83
CA GLN A 216 8.64 12.71 -22.27
C GLN A 216 9.00 13.07 -23.72
N ILE A 217 10.28 12.99 -24.10
CA ILE A 217 10.74 13.25 -25.46
C ILE A 217 10.08 12.28 -26.45
N GLU A 218 10.07 10.99 -26.13
CA GLU A 218 9.49 9.96 -27.01
C GLU A 218 7.97 10.06 -27.12
N LEU A 219 7.28 10.45 -26.05
CA LEU A 219 5.84 10.74 -26.08
C LEU A 219 5.54 11.94 -26.99
N GLN A 220 6.34 13.01 -26.91
CA GLN A 220 6.20 14.17 -27.79
C GLN A 220 6.50 13.83 -29.25
N ALA A 221 7.43 12.90 -29.50
CA ALA A 221 7.75 12.39 -30.83
C ALA A 221 6.72 11.38 -31.38
N GLY A 222 5.71 10.99 -30.60
CA GLY A 222 4.70 10.01 -31.01
C GLY A 222 5.20 8.54 -31.03
N ASN A 223 6.37 8.26 -30.45
CA ASN A 223 6.98 6.93 -30.43
C ASN A 223 6.40 6.04 -29.31
N VAL A 224 5.16 5.58 -29.51
CA VAL A 224 4.37 4.85 -28.48
C VAL A 224 5.09 3.62 -27.94
N GLU A 225 5.66 2.78 -28.80
CA GLU A 225 6.34 1.54 -28.36
C GLU A 225 7.55 1.82 -27.47
N LYS A 226 8.37 2.80 -27.86
CA LYS A 226 9.56 3.19 -27.11
C LYS A 226 9.18 3.87 -25.79
N ALA A 227 8.14 4.69 -25.80
CA ALA A 227 7.57 5.28 -24.59
C ALA A 227 7.09 4.19 -23.60
N ALA A 228 6.36 3.16 -24.07
CA ALA A 228 5.93 2.06 -23.22
C ALA A 228 7.11 1.32 -22.57
N LEU A 229 8.17 1.02 -23.33
CA LEU A 229 9.39 0.38 -22.79
C LEU A 229 10.10 1.25 -21.74
N LEU A 230 10.17 2.56 -21.96
CA LEU A 230 10.75 3.52 -21.01
C LEU A 230 9.90 3.63 -19.74
N ASP A 231 8.57 3.60 -19.85
CA ASP A 231 7.69 3.58 -18.67
C ASP A 231 7.88 2.30 -17.84
N VAL A 232 7.94 1.13 -18.48
CA VAL A 232 8.26 -0.13 -17.78
C VAL A 232 9.61 -0.03 -17.07
N ARG A 233 10.62 0.58 -17.69
CA ARG A 233 11.95 0.78 -17.09
C ARG A 233 11.90 1.72 -15.89
N GLN A 234 11.23 2.87 -15.97
CA GLN A 234 11.16 3.78 -14.82
C GLN A 234 10.38 3.16 -13.65
N ARG A 235 9.33 2.37 -13.94
CA ARG A 235 8.58 1.60 -12.94
C ARG A 235 9.45 0.56 -12.25
N ALA A 236 10.25 -0.19 -13.00
CA ALA A 236 11.19 -1.17 -12.45
C ALA A 236 12.20 -0.48 -11.51
N ILE A 237 12.79 0.64 -11.92
CA ILE A 237 13.74 1.40 -11.09
C ILE A 237 13.07 1.90 -9.80
N LYS A 238 11.85 2.48 -9.90
CA LYS A 238 11.06 2.94 -8.74
C LYS A 238 10.81 1.81 -7.75
N LEU A 239 10.39 0.65 -8.24
CA LEU A 239 10.10 -0.52 -7.41
C LEU A 239 11.35 -1.03 -6.68
N THR A 240 12.49 -1.09 -7.37
CA THR A 240 13.78 -1.50 -6.80
C THR A 240 14.24 -0.52 -5.71
N ALA A 241 14.21 0.79 -5.98
CA ALA A 241 14.60 1.81 -5.00
C ALA A 241 13.73 1.75 -3.73
N ASN A 242 12.39 1.70 -3.88
CA ASN A 242 11.46 1.64 -2.75
C ASN A 242 11.60 0.35 -1.93
N SER A 243 11.99 -0.76 -2.58
CA SER A 243 12.17 -2.05 -1.90
C SER A 243 13.49 -2.12 -1.11
N MET A 244 14.44 -1.21 -1.36
CA MET A 244 15.77 -1.25 -0.76
C MET A 244 15.73 -1.03 0.75
N TYR A 245 15.00 -0.01 1.22
CA TYR A 245 14.76 0.23 2.64
C TYR A 245 14.03 -0.96 3.29
N GLY A 246 13.01 -1.50 2.64
CA GLY A 246 12.25 -2.64 3.16
C GLY A 246 13.11 -3.89 3.39
N CYS A 247 14.17 -4.08 2.59
CA CYS A 247 15.13 -5.16 2.76
C CYS A 247 15.96 -5.03 4.06
N LEU A 248 16.29 -3.80 4.47
CA LEU A 248 17.05 -3.54 5.71
C LEU A 248 16.23 -3.81 6.97
N GLY A 249 14.92 -3.56 6.92
CA GLY A 249 13.98 -3.83 8.00
C GLY A 249 13.43 -5.27 8.03
N PHE A 250 13.68 -6.07 6.99
CA PHE A 250 13.17 -7.43 6.90
C PHE A 250 14.07 -8.41 7.65
N ARG A 251 13.55 -8.97 8.76
CA ARG A 251 14.31 -9.88 9.65
C ARG A 251 14.96 -11.08 8.96
N TYR A 252 14.33 -11.64 7.93
CA TYR A 252 14.88 -12.80 7.20
C TYR A 252 15.77 -12.38 6.01
N SER A 253 16.05 -11.08 5.85
CA SER A 253 17.00 -10.60 4.87
C SER A 253 18.42 -10.98 5.27
N ARG A 254 19.23 -11.42 4.30
CA ARG A 254 20.68 -11.62 4.47
C ARG A 254 21.39 -10.34 4.91
N LEU A 255 20.84 -9.18 4.54
CA LEU A 255 21.39 -7.84 4.82
C LEU A 255 20.51 -7.09 5.83
N TYR A 256 19.89 -7.81 6.76
CA TYR A 256 19.08 -7.22 7.84
C TYR A 256 19.91 -6.25 8.69
N ALA A 257 19.43 -5.03 8.83
CA ALA A 257 20.07 -3.97 9.61
C ALA A 257 19.00 -3.06 10.23
N LYS A 258 18.33 -3.55 11.28
CA LYS A 258 17.32 -2.80 12.03
C LYS A 258 17.77 -1.39 12.44
N PRO A 259 18.97 -1.16 13.02
CA PRO A 259 19.39 0.19 13.42
C PRO A 259 19.46 1.18 12.26
N ILE A 260 19.86 0.70 11.06
CA ILE A 260 19.90 1.52 9.85
C ILE A 260 18.48 1.84 9.36
N ALA A 261 17.58 0.86 9.38
CA ALA A 261 16.18 1.08 9.01
C ALA A 261 15.47 2.05 9.98
N ALA A 262 15.75 1.94 11.28
CA ALA A 262 15.26 2.87 12.30
C ALA A 262 15.82 4.29 12.10
N LEU A 263 17.11 4.42 11.77
CA LEU A 263 17.72 5.72 11.46
C LEU A 263 17.08 6.38 10.22
N ILE A 264 16.89 5.62 9.14
CA ILE A 264 16.23 6.11 7.91
C ILE A 264 14.83 6.66 8.22
N THR A 265 14.03 5.89 8.98
CA THR A 265 12.67 6.33 9.34
C THR A 265 12.70 7.53 10.26
N SER A 266 13.60 7.58 11.25
CA SER A 266 13.78 8.76 12.11
C SER A 266 14.12 10.01 11.31
N THR A 267 15.07 9.94 10.37
CA THR A 267 15.39 11.06 9.49
C THR A 267 14.19 11.47 8.63
N GLY A 268 13.44 10.51 8.08
CA GLY A 268 12.23 10.82 7.32
C GLY A 268 11.17 11.57 8.13
N ARG A 269 11.00 11.20 9.42
CA ARG A 269 10.09 11.94 10.33
C ARG A 269 10.58 13.37 10.56
N GLN A 270 11.87 13.57 10.78
CA GLN A 270 12.47 14.90 10.97
C GLN A 270 12.36 15.77 9.71
N THR A 271 12.64 15.20 8.52
CA THR A 271 12.47 15.90 7.24
C THR A 271 11.02 16.32 7.02
N LEU A 272 10.06 15.41 7.26
CA LEU A 272 8.64 15.72 7.11
C LEU A 272 8.19 16.84 8.07
N GLN A 273 8.68 16.80 9.32
CA GLN A 273 8.44 17.85 10.30
C GLN A 273 9.02 19.19 9.85
N ARG A 274 10.26 19.20 9.34
CA ARG A 274 10.90 20.41 8.83
C ARG A 274 10.17 20.99 7.62
N ALA A 275 9.75 20.14 6.68
CA ALA A 275 8.97 20.58 5.52
C ALA A 275 7.64 21.23 5.93
N LYS A 276 6.98 20.67 6.96
CA LYS A 276 5.79 21.28 7.54
C LYS A 276 6.08 22.67 8.14
N GLU A 277 7.13 22.79 8.96
CA GLU A 277 7.52 24.06 9.58
C GLU A 277 7.88 25.13 8.55
N VAL A 278 8.57 24.77 7.47
CA VAL A 278 8.89 25.70 6.38
C VAL A 278 7.61 26.19 5.70
N ALA A 279 6.69 25.29 5.36
CA ALA A 279 5.42 25.67 4.75
C ALA A 279 4.57 26.58 5.66
N GLU A 280 4.49 26.28 6.97
CA GLU A 280 3.67 27.03 7.93
C GLU A 280 4.31 28.35 8.36
N HIS A 281 5.59 28.35 8.72
CA HIS A 281 6.25 29.51 9.35
C HIS A 281 7.02 30.39 8.37
N GLU A 282 7.64 29.81 7.33
CA GLU A 282 8.42 30.60 6.35
C GLU A 282 7.55 31.03 5.16
N CYS A 283 6.64 30.18 4.70
CA CYS A 283 5.75 30.49 3.58
C CYS A 283 4.36 31.01 4.01
N GLY A 284 3.92 30.78 5.25
CA GLY A 284 2.65 31.28 5.77
C GLY A 284 1.40 30.50 5.34
N TYR A 285 1.56 29.25 4.89
CA TYR A 285 0.47 28.40 4.43
C TYR A 285 0.18 27.24 5.38
N ASP A 286 -1.10 26.88 5.49
CA ASP A 286 -1.52 25.79 6.37
C ASP A 286 -1.24 24.42 5.76
N VAL A 287 -0.51 23.58 6.50
CA VAL A 287 -0.38 22.16 6.18
C VAL A 287 -1.57 21.43 6.78
N ILE A 288 -2.46 20.93 5.93
CA ILE A 288 -3.68 20.26 6.40
C ILE A 288 -3.50 18.76 6.59
N TYR A 289 -2.49 18.17 5.95
CA TYR A 289 -2.16 16.75 6.07
C TYR A 289 -0.72 16.47 5.66
N GLY A 290 -0.19 15.33 6.11
CA GLY A 290 1.02 14.76 5.56
C GLY A 290 1.15 13.28 5.89
N ASP A 291 1.63 12.50 4.93
CA ASP A 291 1.87 11.06 5.05
C ASP A 291 3.30 10.74 4.63
N THR A 292 4.13 10.33 5.59
CA THR A 292 5.49 9.76 5.47
C THR A 292 6.50 10.61 4.71
N ASP A 293 6.23 10.88 3.45
CA ASP A 293 7.05 11.55 2.45
C ASP A 293 6.24 12.60 1.69
N SER A 294 5.09 13.06 2.20
CA SER A 294 4.28 14.07 1.52
C SER A 294 3.64 15.06 2.49
N ILE A 295 3.49 16.31 2.06
CA ILE A 295 2.70 17.35 2.74
C ILE A 295 1.62 17.88 1.79
N MET A 296 0.43 18.14 2.33
CA MET A 296 -0.69 18.75 1.62
C MET A 296 -0.94 20.14 2.19
N VAL A 297 -0.81 21.15 1.34
CA VAL A 297 -0.90 22.56 1.72
C VAL A 297 -2.16 23.16 1.11
N ASP A 298 -2.93 23.87 1.95
CA ASP A 298 -4.07 24.67 1.51
C ASP A 298 -3.58 25.96 0.84
N SER A 299 -3.84 26.11 -0.46
CA SER A 299 -3.40 27.28 -1.23
C SER A 299 -4.31 28.50 -1.03
N ARG A 300 -5.48 28.34 -0.38
CA ARG A 300 -6.46 29.40 -0.10
C ARG A 300 -6.90 30.21 -1.34
N THR A 301 -6.82 29.61 -2.52
CA THR A 301 -7.20 30.22 -3.81
C THR A 301 -7.92 29.20 -4.68
N GLU A 302 -8.92 29.65 -5.45
CA GLU A 302 -9.58 28.82 -6.46
C GLU A 302 -8.90 28.93 -7.84
N ASN A 303 -7.96 29.86 -7.99
CA ASN A 303 -7.23 30.04 -9.23
C ASN A 303 -6.11 28.99 -9.36
N LEU A 304 -6.20 28.18 -10.41
CA LEU A 304 -5.28 27.08 -10.67
C LEU A 304 -3.82 27.56 -10.87
N ASP A 305 -3.62 28.66 -11.59
CA ASP A 305 -2.28 29.17 -11.88
C ASP A 305 -1.62 29.75 -10.64
N GLU A 306 -2.42 30.38 -9.77
CA GLU A 306 -1.95 30.84 -8.47
C GLU A 306 -1.59 29.66 -7.56
N ALA A 307 -2.42 28.62 -7.49
CA ALA A 307 -2.12 27.42 -6.72
C ALA A 307 -0.83 26.73 -7.17
N LYS A 308 -0.57 26.68 -8.50
CA LYS A 308 0.69 26.17 -9.06
C LYS A 308 1.90 27.00 -8.65
N ARG A 309 1.77 28.33 -8.67
CA ARG A 309 2.84 29.24 -8.22
C ARG A 309 3.14 29.02 -6.75
N ILE A 310 2.11 29.00 -5.89
CA ILE A 310 2.23 28.74 -4.45
C ILE A 310 2.92 27.40 -4.20
N GLY A 311 2.51 26.34 -4.90
CA GLY A 311 3.16 25.03 -4.82
C GLY A 311 4.64 25.08 -5.17
N SER A 312 4.98 25.80 -6.25
CA SER A 312 6.37 25.97 -6.71
C SER A 312 7.20 26.80 -5.72
N ASP A 313 6.62 27.82 -5.10
CA ASP A 313 7.30 28.67 -4.12
C ASP A 313 7.60 27.90 -2.83
N ILE A 314 6.63 27.13 -2.31
CA ILE A 314 6.83 26.24 -1.16
C ILE A 314 7.90 25.19 -1.49
N GLN A 315 7.82 24.59 -2.67
CA GLN A 315 8.81 23.63 -3.14
C GLN A 315 10.22 24.25 -3.13
N ALA A 316 10.38 25.42 -3.74
CA ALA A 316 11.65 26.12 -3.83
C ALA A 316 12.19 26.50 -2.44
N GLN A 317 11.31 26.92 -1.52
CA GLN A 317 11.71 27.27 -0.16
C GLN A 317 12.12 26.04 0.65
N CYS A 318 11.34 24.96 0.62
CA CYS A 318 11.69 23.69 1.26
C CYS A 318 13.04 23.16 0.76
N ASN A 319 13.29 23.20 -0.56
CA ASN A 319 14.53 22.71 -1.16
C ASN A 319 15.78 23.50 -0.74
N LYS A 320 15.66 24.71 -0.19
CA LYS A 320 16.81 25.45 0.38
C LYS A 320 17.33 24.83 1.68
N HIS A 321 16.49 24.07 2.39
CA HIS A 321 16.85 23.45 3.67
C HIS A 321 17.52 22.09 3.52
N PHE A 322 17.55 21.55 2.30
CA PHE A 322 18.06 20.22 2.00
C PHE A 322 19.14 20.27 0.93
N LYS A 323 20.17 19.43 1.04
CA LYS A 323 21.31 19.43 0.09
C LYS A 323 21.13 18.49 -1.09
N LEU A 324 20.53 17.33 -0.82
CA LEU A 324 20.30 16.27 -1.81
C LEU A 324 18.81 15.99 -1.96
N LEU A 325 18.05 16.12 -0.87
CA LEU A 325 16.62 15.85 -0.88
C LEU A 325 15.86 16.94 -1.64
N GLU A 326 15.13 16.53 -2.67
CA GLU A 326 14.31 17.40 -3.51
C GLU A 326 12.83 17.10 -3.23
N LEU A 327 12.08 18.11 -2.85
CA LEU A 327 10.62 18.10 -2.90
C LEU A 327 10.18 18.43 -4.32
N GLU A 328 9.13 17.75 -4.78
CA GLU A 328 8.43 18.00 -6.04
C GLU A 328 6.94 18.21 -5.77
N VAL A 329 6.30 19.12 -6.50
CA VAL A 329 4.84 19.21 -6.55
C VAL A 329 4.30 18.01 -7.32
N ASP A 330 3.64 17.09 -6.63
CA ASP A 330 3.18 15.80 -7.17
C ASP A 330 1.76 15.91 -7.74
N ALA A 331 0.88 16.66 -7.06
CA ALA A 331 -0.51 16.81 -7.46
C ALA A 331 -1.11 18.13 -6.97
N ILE A 332 -2.06 18.65 -7.76
CA ILE A 332 -2.95 19.74 -7.35
C ILE A 332 -4.37 19.20 -7.25
N PHE A 333 -5.01 19.39 -6.10
CA PHE A 333 -6.39 18.95 -5.86
C PHE A 333 -7.32 20.13 -5.96
N LYS A 334 -8.33 20.11 -6.83
CA LYS A 334 -9.38 21.16 -6.87
C LYS A 334 -10.25 21.13 -5.63
N ARG A 335 -10.61 19.93 -5.18
CA ARG A 335 -11.38 19.67 -3.95
C ARG A 335 -10.80 18.43 -3.29
N LEU A 336 -10.72 18.46 -1.96
CA LEU A 336 -10.23 17.36 -1.14
C LEU A 336 -11.18 17.16 0.04
N LEU A 337 -11.76 15.96 0.13
CA LEU A 337 -12.43 15.47 1.32
C LEU A 337 -11.45 14.62 2.13
N LEU A 338 -11.00 15.14 3.26
CA LEU A 338 -10.05 14.48 4.15
C LEU A 338 -10.75 14.01 5.43
N LEU A 339 -10.82 12.69 5.62
CA LEU A 339 -11.59 12.09 6.73
C LEU A 339 -10.72 11.60 7.87
N ASN A 340 -9.64 10.87 7.56
CA ASN A 340 -8.76 10.27 8.56
C ASN A 340 -7.37 10.03 7.94
N LYS A 341 -6.40 9.60 8.77
CA LYS A 341 -5.08 9.20 8.29
C LYS A 341 -5.22 8.17 7.16
N LYS A 342 -4.59 8.46 6.02
CA LYS A 342 -4.58 7.66 4.78
C LYS A 342 -5.98 7.43 4.18
N LYS A 343 -6.95 8.30 4.49
CA LYS A 343 -8.35 8.17 4.07
C LYS A 343 -8.87 9.50 3.54
N TYR A 344 -8.85 9.65 2.22
CA TYR A 344 -9.31 10.86 1.54
C TYR A 344 -9.86 10.57 0.14
N ALA A 345 -10.65 11.51 -0.39
CA ALA A 345 -11.08 11.56 -1.77
C ALA A 345 -10.82 12.95 -2.34
N ALA A 346 -10.31 13.05 -3.57
CA ALA A 346 -9.93 14.32 -4.17
C ALA A 346 -10.26 14.38 -5.65
N LEU A 347 -10.43 15.60 -6.18
CA LEU A 347 -10.41 15.88 -7.61
C LEU A 347 -9.01 16.34 -8.02
N VAL A 348 -8.26 15.46 -8.69
CA VAL A 348 -6.86 15.68 -9.05
C VAL A 348 -6.76 16.30 -10.44
N LEU A 349 -5.96 17.36 -10.57
CA LEU A 349 -5.65 17.97 -11.86
C LEU A 349 -4.86 16.98 -12.74
N LYS A 350 -5.35 16.77 -13.97
CA LYS A 350 -4.67 16.07 -15.05
C LYS A 350 -4.49 17.03 -16.22
N GLU A 351 -3.25 17.45 -16.43
CA GLU A 351 -2.88 18.30 -17.55
C GLU A 351 -2.48 17.43 -18.73
N GLN A 352 -3.10 17.68 -19.88
CA GLN A 352 -2.68 17.11 -21.15
C GLN A 352 -2.18 18.25 -22.05
N PRO A 353 -1.11 18.03 -22.83
CA PRO A 353 -0.65 19.02 -23.79
C PRO A 353 -1.80 19.38 -24.75
N GLN A 354 -2.10 20.67 -24.89
CA GLN A 354 -3.11 21.21 -25.83
C GLN A 354 -4.58 20.85 -25.52
N CYS A 355 -4.92 20.48 -24.29
CA CYS A 355 -6.31 20.27 -23.86
C CYS A 355 -6.65 21.10 -22.61
N GLU A 356 -7.95 21.33 -22.39
CA GLU A 356 -8.43 21.93 -21.14
C GLU A 356 -8.07 21.05 -19.93
N PRO A 357 -7.81 21.66 -18.76
CA PRO A 357 -7.46 20.92 -17.55
C PRO A 357 -8.61 19.97 -17.14
N LEU A 358 -8.32 18.67 -17.09
CA LEU A 358 -9.27 17.65 -16.64
C LEU A 358 -9.08 17.40 -15.15
N PHE A 359 -10.18 17.18 -14.42
CA PHE A 359 -10.13 16.76 -13.02
C PHE A 359 -10.61 15.31 -12.89
N GLU A 360 -9.74 14.44 -12.39
CA GLU A 360 -10.06 13.03 -12.15
C GLU A 360 -10.24 12.76 -10.65
N LYS A 361 -11.29 12.00 -10.31
CA LYS A 361 -11.54 11.60 -8.92
C LYS A 361 -10.53 10.54 -8.48
N GLU A 362 -9.73 10.86 -7.47
CA GLU A 362 -8.83 9.93 -6.78
C GLU A 362 -9.38 9.60 -5.39
N VAL A 363 -9.48 8.31 -5.07
CA VAL A 363 -9.95 7.84 -3.75
C VAL A 363 -8.85 6.99 -3.11
N LYS A 364 -8.38 7.39 -1.92
CA LYS A 364 -7.35 6.65 -1.16
C LYS A 364 -7.87 6.18 0.19
N GLY A 365 -7.75 4.87 0.43
CA GLY A 365 -7.97 4.22 1.73
C GLY A 365 -9.41 4.21 2.27
N LEU A 366 -10.36 4.84 1.58
CA LEU A 366 -11.78 4.76 1.91
C LEU A 366 -12.31 3.34 1.70
N ASP A 367 -13.44 3.04 2.34
CA ASP A 367 -14.07 1.71 2.25
C ASP A 367 -14.42 1.30 0.82
N LEU A 368 -14.73 2.29 -0.02
CA LEU A 368 -15.11 2.14 -1.42
C LEU A 368 -14.03 1.47 -2.28
N VAL A 369 -12.76 1.61 -1.92
CA VAL A 369 -11.65 1.00 -2.67
C VAL A 369 -11.24 -0.37 -2.11
N ARG A 370 -11.84 -0.81 -1.00
CA ARG A 370 -11.49 -2.08 -0.36
C ARG A 370 -12.33 -3.23 -0.91
N ARG A 371 -11.74 -4.41 -1.03
CA ARG A 371 -12.40 -5.60 -1.61
C ARG A 371 -13.47 -6.23 -0.70
N ASP A 372 -13.42 -5.92 0.60
CA ASP A 372 -14.30 -6.46 1.64
C ASP A 372 -15.66 -5.74 1.77
N TRP A 373 -15.96 -4.81 0.86
CA TRP A 373 -17.29 -4.21 0.69
C TRP A 373 -17.94 -4.68 -0.61
N CYS A 374 -19.26 -4.87 -0.58
CA CYS A 374 -20.00 -5.29 -1.76
C CYS A 374 -19.96 -4.25 -2.88
N ALA A 375 -20.18 -4.69 -4.12
CA ALA A 375 -20.15 -3.81 -5.29
C ALA A 375 -21.15 -2.65 -5.19
N LEU A 376 -22.35 -2.91 -4.66
CA LEU A 376 -23.36 -1.87 -4.42
C LEU A 376 -22.87 -0.79 -3.46
N SER A 377 -22.27 -1.18 -2.34
CA SER A 377 -21.74 -0.24 -1.35
C SER A 377 -20.69 0.70 -1.97
N LYS A 378 -19.84 0.16 -2.85
CA LYS A 378 -18.85 0.96 -3.59
C LYS A 378 -19.50 1.90 -4.60
N ALA A 379 -20.48 1.42 -5.36
CA ALA A 379 -21.19 2.23 -6.35
C ALA A 379 -21.90 3.41 -5.67
N VAL A 380 -22.66 3.14 -4.61
CA VAL A 380 -23.39 4.17 -3.88
C VAL A 380 -22.46 5.12 -3.15
N GLY A 381 -21.38 4.61 -2.54
CA GLY A 381 -20.36 5.47 -1.97
C GLY A 381 -19.73 6.39 -3.02
N ASN A 382 -19.46 5.89 -4.23
CA ASN A 382 -18.81 6.68 -5.27
C ASN A 382 -19.71 7.82 -5.75
N ALA A 383 -21.01 7.56 -5.89
CA ALA A 383 -22.02 8.58 -6.20
C ALA A 383 -22.07 9.67 -5.11
N ILE A 384 -22.04 9.27 -3.83
CA ILE A 384 -22.01 10.24 -2.72
C ILE A 384 -20.73 11.10 -2.77
N LEU A 385 -19.58 10.50 -3.07
CA LEU A 385 -18.35 11.28 -3.26
C LEU A 385 -18.45 12.23 -4.45
N ASP A 386 -19.11 11.82 -5.54
CA ASP A 386 -19.34 12.70 -6.71
C ASP A 386 -20.23 13.89 -6.33
N PHE A 387 -21.28 13.68 -5.54
CA PHE A 387 -22.10 14.78 -5.02
C PHE A 387 -21.29 15.73 -4.13
N ILE A 388 -20.50 15.21 -3.18
CA ILE A 388 -19.68 16.03 -2.27
C ILE A 388 -18.61 16.83 -3.04
N LEU A 389 -17.99 16.22 -4.03
CA LEU A 389 -16.91 16.84 -4.82
C LEU A 389 -17.43 17.68 -6.00
N SER A 390 -18.75 17.69 -6.26
CA SER A 390 -19.36 18.27 -7.47
C SER A 390 -19.03 19.74 -7.71
N GLY A 391 -19.13 20.56 -6.66
CA GLY A 391 -19.22 22.01 -6.88
C GLY A 391 -20.34 22.67 -6.09
N ASN A 392 -21.45 21.95 -5.96
CA ASN A 392 -22.78 22.48 -5.66
C ASN A 392 -22.91 23.01 -4.22
N SER A 393 -24.00 23.74 -3.99
CA SER A 393 -24.36 24.22 -2.65
C SER A 393 -24.54 23.05 -1.69
N ARG A 394 -24.30 23.30 -0.40
CA ARG A 394 -24.40 22.25 0.63
C ARG A 394 -25.80 21.66 0.67
N GLU A 395 -26.81 22.50 0.50
CA GLU A 395 -28.23 22.16 0.52
C GLU A 395 -28.56 21.20 -0.63
N GLU A 396 -28.16 21.54 -1.86
CA GLU A 396 -28.34 20.68 -3.04
C GLU A 396 -27.62 19.33 -2.89
N VAL A 397 -26.40 19.34 -2.35
CA VAL A 397 -25.64 18.10 -2.14
C VAL A 397 -26.34 17.19 -1.13
N VAL A 398 -26.84 17.74 -0.03
CA VAL A 398 -27.56 16.97 1.00
C VAL A 398 -28.86 16.39 0.44
N GLU A 399 -29.62 17.17 -0.32
CA GLU A 399 -30.85 16.73 -0.98
C GLU A 399 -30.56 15.60 -1.99
N SER A 400 -29.58 15.79 -2.87
CA SER A 400 -29.15 14.77 -3.86
C SER A 400 -28.71 13.46 -3.19
N ILE A 401 -27.99 13.55 -2.06
CA ILE A 401 -27.61 12.37 -1.28
C ILE A 401 -28.87 11.70 -0.72
N HIS A 402 -29.80 12.46 -0.12
CA HIS A 402 -31.00 11.89 0.49
C HIS A 402 -31.86 11.13 -0.53
N GLU A 403 -32.15 11.75 -1.68
CA GLU A 403 -32.90 11.14 -2.76
C GLU A 403 -32.23 9.87 -3.29
N HIS A 404 -30.91 9.93 -3.52
CA HIS A 404 -30.16 8.77 -3.99
C HIS A 404 -30.21 7.60 -3.00
N LEU A 405 -30.12 7.89 -1.70
CA LEU A 405 -30.19 6.87 -0.65
C LEU A 405 -31.57 6.21 -0.57
N GLN A 406 -32.65 6.98 -0.71
CA GLN A 406 -34.02 6.47 -0.75
C GLN A 406 -34.22 5.54 -1.94
N GLN A 407 -33.83 5.98 -3.15
CA GLN A 407 -33.93 5.19 -4.38
C GLN A 407 -33.15 3.87 -4.28
N VAL A 408 -31.94 3.90 -3.70
CA VAL A 408 -31.15 2.68 -3.48
C VAL A 408 -31.88 1.71 -2.53
N ALA A 409 -32.43 2.21 -1.42
CA ALA A 409 -33.14 1.38 -0.47
C ALA A 409 -34.41 0.74 -1.09
N GLU A 410 -35.16 1.51 -1.89
CA GLU A 410 -36.33 1.02 -2.62
C GLU A 410 -35.98 -0.05 -3.65
N ARG A 411 -34.92 0.16 -4.44
CA ARG A 411 -34.43 -0.81 -5.43
C ARG A 411 -33.97 -2.12 -4.78
N MET A 412 -33.27 -2.02 -3.65
CA MET A 412 -32.82 -3.19 -2.89
C MET A 412 -34.02 -3.97 -2.32
N ARG A 413 -34.98 -3.29 -1.68
CA ARG A 413 -36.18 -3.92 -1.10
C ARG A 413 -37.13 -4.49 -2.16
N SER A 414 -37.16 -3.89 -3.34
CA SER A 414 -37.92 -4.38 -4.50
C SER A 414 -37.23 -5.51 -5.26
N ASN A 415 -36.06 -5.98 -4.79
CA ASN A 415 -35.29 -7.06 -5.41
C ASN A 415 -34.91 -6.79 -6.88
N ILE A 416 -34.66 -5.52 -7.23
CA ILE A 416 -34.27 -5.09 -8.58
C ILE A 416 -32.76 -5.24 -8.78
N GLU A 417 -31.96 -5.06 -7.72
CA GLU A 417 -30.50 -5.17 -7.80
C GLU A 417 -30.06 -6.62 -8.07
N PRO A 418 -29.14 -6.86 -9.02
CA PRO A 418 -28.69 -8.20 -9.35
C PRO A 418 -27.72 -8.76 -8.29
N LEU A 419 -27.58 -10.08 -8.23
CA LEU A 419 -26.81 -10.80 -7.20
C LEU A 419 -25.36 -10.30 -7.09
N GLU A 420 -24.74 -9.96 -8.22
CA GLU A 420 -23.36 -9.49 -8.30
C GLU A 420 -23.12 -8.21 -7.48
N GLN A 421 -24.16 -7.38 -7.29
CA GLN A 421 -24.09 -6.16 -6.50
C GLN A 421 -23.89 -6.44 -5.00
N TYR A 422 -24.26 -7.63 -4.53
CA TYR A 422 -24.18 -8.05 -3.13
C TYR A 422 -22.91 -8.84 -2.79
N VAL A 423 -22.09 -9.19 -3.78
CA VAL A 423 -20.91 -10.04 -3.57
C VAL A 423 -19.83 -9.31 -2.78
N ILE A 424 -19.43 -9.90 -1.65
CA ILE A 424 -18.31 -9.46 -0.81
C ILE A 424 -17.13 -10.40 -1.03
N THR A 425 -15.91 -9.88 -1.17
CA THR A 425 -14.72 -10.72 -1.39
C THR A 425 -13.67 -10.53 -0.30
N LYS A 426 -13.22 -11.63 0.33
CA LYS A 426 -12.18 -11.58 1.37
C LYS A 426 -11.12 -12.66 1.16
N SER A 427 -9.84 -12.33 1.37
CA SER A 427 -8.73 -13.28 1.24
C SER A 427 -8.53 -14.13 2.49
N LEU A 428 -8.13 -15.38 2.28
CA LEU A 428 -7.63 -16.24 3.33
C LEU A 428 -6.14 -15.99 3.56
N ASN A 429 -5.74 -15.70 4.79
CA ASN A 429 -4.33 -15.50 5.17
C ASN A 429 -3.68 -16.78 5.72
N LYS A 430 -4.51 -17.79 6.04
CA LYS A 430 -4.13 -19.09 6.56
C LYS A 430 -4.97 -20.15 5.87
N GLN A 431 -4.66 -21.43 6.10
CA GLN A 431 -5.58 -22.50 5.71
C GLN A 431 -6.92 -22.33 6.44
N PRO A 432 -8.08 -22.59 5.80
CA PRO A 432 -9.39 -22.42 6.42
C PRO A 432 -9.54 -23.08 7.79
N GLU A 433 -8.90 -24.23 8.01
CA GLU A 433 -8.98 -25.02 9.24
C GLU A 433 -8.17 -24.40 10.40
N GLN A 434 -7.20 -23.52 10.10
CA GLN A 434 -6.32 -22.90 11.09
C GLN A 434 -6.91 -21.61 11.70
N TYR A 435 -8.16 -21.28 11.36
CA TYR A 435 -8.85 -20.10 11.90
C TYR A 435 -9.54 -20.43 13.24
N PRO A 436 -9.22 -19.72 14.33
CA PRO A 436 -9.80 -19.99 15.66
C PRO A 436 -11.32 -19.72 15.70
N ASP A 437 -11.79 -18.65 15.04
CA ASP A 437 -13.19 -18.23 15.03
C ASP A 437 -13.91 -18.52 13.70
N ARG A 438 -13.73 -19.72 13.14
CA ARG A 438 -14.30 -20.11 11.83
C ARG A 438 -15.82 -19.87 11.74
N ALA A 439 -16.56 -20.07 12.83
CA ALA A 439 -18.01 -19.88 12.89
C ALA A 439 -18.44 -18.41 12.81
N LYS A 440 -17.57 -17.44 13.14
CA LYS A 440 -17.89 -16.00 13.06
C LYS A 440 -17.40 -15.37 11.76
N GLN A 441 -16.69 -16.12 10.92
CA GLN A 441 -16.01 -15.59 9.74
C GLN A 441 -16.64 -16.15 8.46
N TYR A 442 -17.53 -15.37 7.84
CA TYR A 442 -18.30 -15.78 6.65
C TYR A 442 -17.45 -16.35 5.51
N HIS A 443 -16.40 -15.64 5.08
CA HIS A 443 -15.45 -16.13 4.08
C HIS A 443 -14.77 -17.47 4.43
N VAL A 444 -14.56 -17.77 5.72
CA VAL A 444 -14.00 -19.06 6.17
C VAL A 444 -15.06 -20.16 6.11
N GLN A 445 -16.30 -19.86 6.51
CA GLN A 445 -17.42 -20.80 6.38
C GLN A 445 -17.63 -21.22 4.92
N VAL A 446 -17.66 -20.24 4.00
CA VAL A 446 -17.80 -20.51 2.56
C VAL A 446 -16.59 -21.27 2.03
N ALA A 447 -15.37 -20.93 2.43
CA ALA A 447 -14.18 -21.69 2.04
C ALA A 447 -14.23 -23.17 2.45
N LEU A 448 -14.68 -23.46 3.68
CA LEU A 448 -14.85 -24.82 4.17
C LEU A 448 -15.94 -25.57 3.40
N ALA A 449 -17.05 -24.91 3.07
CA ALA A 449 -18.10 -25.48 2.23
C ALA A 449 -17.57 -25.82 0.82
N LEU A 450 -16.84 -24.90 0.18
CA LEU A 450 -16.22 -25.14 -1.13
C LEU A 450 -15.21 -26.29 -1.09
N ARG A 451 -14.43 -26.44 -0.01
CA ARG A 451 -13.54 -27.59 0.17
C ARG A 451 -14.30 -28.91 0.30
N SER A 452 -15.42 -28.94 1.02
CA SER A 452 -16.26 -30.15 1.12
C SER A 452 -16.84 -30.57 -0.23
N MET A 453 -17.00 -29.61 -1.16
CA MET A 453 -17.39 -29.85 -2.56
C MET A 453 -16.19 -30.22 -3.47
N GLY A 454 -15.00 -30.39 -2.91
CA GLY A 454 -13.78 -30.72 -3.66
C GLY A 454 -13.13 -29.58 -4.44
N LYS A 455 -13.54 -28.30 -4.22
CA LYS A 455 -12.83 -27.15 -4.81
C LYS A 455 -11.50 -26.92 -4.06
N PRO A 456 -10.36 -26.74 -4.76
CA PRO A 456 -9.07 -26.47 -4.13
C PRO A 456 -9.01 -25.03 -3.59
N VAL A 457 -9.29 -24.87 -2.30
CA VAL A 457 -9.25 -23.57 -1.60
C VAL A 457 -8.18 -23.61 -0.52
N GLY A 458 -7.30 -22.61 -0.48
CA GLY A 458 -6.20 -22.55 0.47
C GLY A 458 -5.81 -21.13 0.87
N ALA A 459 -4.68 -21.02 1.58
CA ALA A 459 -4.13 -19.73 1.95
C ALA A 459 -3.79 -18.90 0.68
N GLY A 460 -4.16 -17.62 0.68
CA GLY A 460 -4.03 -16.70 -0.44
C GLY A 460 -5.27 -16.63 -1.34
N THR A 461 -6.19 -17.60 -1.26
CA THR A 461 -7.41 -17.59 -2.08
C THR A 461 -8.36 -16.46 -1.66
N HIS A 462 -8.91 -15.76 -2.64
CA HIS A 462 -10.00 -14.79 -2.45
C HIS A 462 -11.34 -15.52 -2.50
N ILE A 463 -12.15 -15.37 -1.46
CA ILE A 463 -13.44 -16.05 -1.32
C ILE A 463 -14.55 -15.02 -1.52
N PRO A 464 -15.30 -15.09 -2.64
CA PRO A 464 -16.53 -14.34 -2.79
C PRO A 464 -17.64 -14.99 -1.96
N TYR A 465 -18.51 -14.18 -1.36
CA TYR A 465 -19.69 -14.66 -0.66
C TYR A 465 -20.82 -13.62 -0.65
N VAL A 466 -22.06 -14.10 -0.50
CA VAL A 466 -23.27 -13.30 -0.31
C VAL A 466 -23.95 -13.75 0.98
N LEU A 467 -24.59 -12.81 1.70
CA LEU A 467 -25.39 -13.14 2.87
C LEU A 467 -26.87 -13.30 2.52
N CYS A 468 -27.43 -14.43 2.92
CA CYS A 468 -28.83 -14.76 2.76
C CYS A 468 -29.54 -14.80 4.11
N LYS A 469 -30.87 -14.66 4.09
CA LYS A 469 -31.72 -14.84 5.27
C LYS A 469 -31.61 -16.28 5.78
N GLU A 470 -31.72 -16.45 7.09
CA GLU A 470 -31.85 -17.79 7.66
C GLU A 470 -33.22 -18.36 7.27
N GLU A 471 -33.24 -19.37 6.41
CA GLU A 471 -34.51 -19.98 5.94
C GLU A 471 -35.04 -21.05 6.91
N GLU A 472 -34.19 -21.64 7.76
CA GLU A 472 -34.61 -22.66 8.72
C GLU A 472 -34.14 -22.36 10.16
N PRO A 473 -35.02 -22.49 11.18
CA PRO A 473 -34.64 -22.40 12.58
C PRO A 473 -33.63 -23.51 12.93
N GLY A 474 -32.35 -23.15 13.02
CA GLY A 474 -31.26 -24.06 13.39
C GLY A 474 -30.07 -24.07 12.41
N SER A 475 -30.26 -23.62 11.16
CA SER A 475 -29.14 -23.42 10.23
C SER A 475 -28.38 -22.15 10.60
N LYS A 476 -27.22 -22.31 11.25
CA LYS A 476 -26.34 -21.19 11.62
C LYS A 476 -25.58 -20.57 10.43
N ARG A 477 -25.79 -21.07 9.20
CA ARG A 477 -25.07 -20.64 8.01
C ARG A 477 -25.87 -19.58 7.29
N ARG A 478 -25.30 -18.38 7.19
CA ARG A 478 -25.87 -17.24 6.46
C ARG A 478 -25.06 -16.84 5.23
N ALA A 479 -23.85 -17.38 5.06
CA ALA A 479 -22.94 -17.02 3.99
C ALA A 479 -22.80 -18.14 2.95
N TYR A 480 -22.98 -17.77 1.69
CA TYR A 480 -23.03 -18.68 0.55
C TYR A 480 -22.13 -18.20 -0.59
N ASP A 481 -21.62 -19.14 -1.38
CA ASP A 481 -20.92 -18.86 -2.64
C ASP A 481 -21.93 -18.30 -3.66
N PRO A 482 -21.61 -17.29 -4.49
CA PRO A 482 -22.56 -16.75 -5.46
C PRO A 482 -23.15 -17.83 -6.40
N ASP A 483 -22.33 -18.80 -6.84
CA ASP A 483 -22.77 -19.93 -7.66
C ASP A 483 -23.76 -20.85 -6.91
N GLU A 484 -23.66 -20.94 -5.58
CA GLU A 484 -24.58 -21.71 -4.74
C GLU A 484 -25.94 -21.01 -4.66
N VAL A 485 -25.95 -19.69 -4.49
CA VAL A 485 -27.17 -18.87 -4.49
C VAL A 485 -27.89 -18.94 -5.84
N GLN A 486 -27.14 -18.84 -6.95
CA GLN A 486 -27.71 -18.91 -8.29
C GLN A 486 -28.33 -20.29 -8.58
N ARG A 487 -27.67 -21.37 -8.15
CA ARG A 487 -28.20 -22.75 -8.30
C ARG A 487 -29.39 -23.05 -7.38
N ALA A 488 -29.54 -22.34 -6.27
CA ALA A 488 -30.68 -22.51 -5.37
C ALA A 488 -32.01 -22.05 -5.98
N ASN A 489 -31.98 -21.34 -7.12
CA ASN A 489 -33.14 -20.95 -7.93
C ASN A 489 -34.30 -20.35 -7.10
N GLY A 490 -33.97 -19.35 -6.27
CA GLY A 490 -34.94 -18.62 -5.43
C GLY A 490 -35.15 -19.17 -4.03
N LYS A 491 -34.59 -20.35 -3.69
CA LYS A 491 -34.56 -20.90 -2.31
C LYS A 491 -33.49 -20.28 -1.41
N LEU A 492 -32.87 -19.19 -1.81
CA LEU A 492 -31.92 -18.47 -0.96
C LEU A 492 -32.15 -16.99 -1.21
N SER A 493 -32.86 -16.35 -0.27
CA SER A 493 -33.15 -14.92 -0.35
C SER A 493 -32.04 -14.08 0.29
N ILE A 494 -31.63 -13.00 -0.39
CA ILE A 494 -30.58 -12.08 0.11
C ILE A 494 -31.10 -11.33 1.34
N ASP A 495 -30.23 -11.15 2.34
CA ASP A 495 -30.57 -10.41 3.56
C ASP A 495 -30.41 -8.89 3.37
N ILE A 496 -31.39 -8.28 2.70
CA ILE A 496 -31.38 -6.87 2.32
C ILE A 496 -31.15 -5.93 3.51
N GLU A 497 -31.81 -6.15 4.64
CA GLU A 497 -31.70 -5.27 5.80
C GLU A 497 -30.29 -5.34 6.42
N TRP A 498 -29.67 -6.53 6.46
CA TRP A 498 -28.28 -6.64 6.86
C TRP A 498 -27.35 -5.85 5.94
N TYR A 499 -27.57 -5.88 4.62
CA TYR A 499 -26.77 -5.08 3.68
C TYR A 499 -26.99 -3.57 3.90
N LEU A 500 -28.23 -3.13 4.13
CA LEU A 500 -28.54 -1.73 4.42
C LEU A 500 -27.79 -1.25 5.69
N GLU A 501 -27.84 -2.02 6.77
CA GLU A 501 -27.23 -1.66 8.06
C GLU A 501 -25.71 -1.84 8.10
N SER A 502 -25.19 -2.92 7.51
CA SER A 502 -23.79 -3.34 7.68
C SER A 502 -22.90 -3.06 6.48
N GLN A 503 -23.47 -2.89 5.28
CA GLN A 503 -22.70 -2.62 4.06
C GLN A 503 -22.91 -1.20 3.53
N ILE A 504 -24.14 -0.70 3.60
CA ILE A 504 -24.53 0.56 2.98
C ILE A 504 -24.37 1.71 3.97
N HIS A 505 -24.92 1.62 5.18
CA HIS A 505 -24.87 2.71 6.17
C HIS A 505 -23.45 3.08 6.67
N PRO A 506 -22.57 2.15 7.07
CA PRO A 506 -21.33 2.52 7.77
C PRO A 506 -20.32 3.31 6.93
N PRO A 507 -20.06 2.98 5.63
CA PRO A 507 -19.18 3.79 4.78
C PRO A 507 -19.69 5.21 4.62
N LYS A 508 -21.01 5.38 4.51
CA LYS A 508 -21.67 6.68 4.31
C LYS A 508 -21.58 7.53 5.56
N HIS A 509 -21.92 6.94 6.70
CA HIS A 509 -21.78 7.58 7.99
C HIS A 509 -20.34 8.05 8.23
N ARG A 510 -19.33 7.29 7.79
CA ARG A 510 -17.92 7.70 7.90
C ARG A 510 -17.48 8.80 6.94
N VAL A 511 -18.19 8.98 5.82
CA VAL A 511 -17.91 10.01 4.82
C VAL A 511 -18.61 11.33 5.15
N LEU A 512 -19.77 11.26 5.80
CA LEU A 512 -20.63 12.42 6.08
C LEU A 512 -20.42 13.04 7.47
N ASN A 513 -19.85 12.30 8.44
CA ASN A 513 -19.41 12.83 9.73
C ASN A 513 -17.95 13.24 9.68
#